data_AF-A0A4R3KI85-F1
#
_entry.id   AF-A0A4R3KI85-F1
#
_cell.length_a   1.000
_cell.length_b   1.000
_cell.length_c   1.000
_cell.angle_alpha   90.00
_cell.angle_beta   90.00
_cell.angle_gamma   90.00
#
_symmetry.space_group_name_H-M   'P 1'
#
loop_
_entity.id
_entity.type
_entity.pdbx_description
1 polymer ?
#
loop_
_entity_poly.entity_id
_entity_poly.type
_entity_poly.pdbx_seq_one_letter_code
_entity_poly.pdbx_strand_id
1 'polypeptide(L)'
;MKPHVMRKSEFLADKGITSYNNSGIFVVRDGNKYQFAVELDVDTVVFVDETEDKEKIPMMINNLLYEIGEIRERFDQCFPEL
;
A
#
# COMPACT_ATOMS: atom_id res chain seq x y z
N MET A 1 11.43 -0.66 -3.76
CA MET A 1 11.89 -0.60 -2.33
C MET A 1 11.59 -1.96 -1.69
N LYS A 2 12.02 -2.27 -0.46
CA LYS A 2 11.54 -3.50 0.23
C LYS A 2 10.18 -3.21 0.89
N PRO A 3 9.24 -4.17 0.92
CA PRO A 3 7.99 -3.98 1.64
C PRO A 3 8.24 -3.79 3.15
N HIS A 4 7.49 -2.89 3.78
CA HIS A 4 7.60 -2.64 5.22
C HIS A 4 6.24 -2.24 5.81
N VAL A 5 6.02 -2.60 7.07
CA VAL A 5 4.78 -2.29 7.80
C VAL A 5 4.88 -0.89 8.40
N MET A 6 3.81 -0.12 8.30
CA MET A 6 3.70 1.19 8.92
C MET A 6 2.26 1.48 9.35
N ARG A 7 2.06 2.55 10.12
CA ARG A 7 0.70 2.97 10.49
C ARG A 7 -0.03 3.46 9.26
N LYS A 8 -1.29 3.05 9.12
CA LYS A 8 -2.20 3.51 8.08
C LYS A 8 -2.33 5.03 8.08
N SER A 9 -2.41 5.65 9.25
CA SER A 9 -2.46 7.10 9.39
C SER A 9 -1.19 7.80 8.89
N GLU A 10 -0.01 7.19 9.05
CA GLU A 10 1.26 7.71 8.52
C GLU A 10 1.35 7.53 7.00
N PHE A 11 0.87 6.39 6.50
CA PHE A 11 0.83 6.14 5.06
C PHE A 11 -0.14 7.09 4.34
N LEU A 12 -1.31 7.33 4.93
CA LEU A 12 -2.34 8.20 4.35
C LEU A 12 -2.02 9.68 4.56
N ALA A 13 -1.65 10.09 5.78
CA ALA A 13 -1.25 11.44 6.21
C ALA A 13 -1.81 12.60 5.36
N ASP A 14 -1.00 13.62 5.06
CA ASP A 14 -1.35 14.72 4.15
C ASP A 14 -1.25 14.31 2.66
N LYS A 15 -1.15 13.00 2.37
CA LYS A 15 -0.98 12.51 1.00
C LYS A 15 -2.34 12.46 0.32
N GLY A 16 -2.37 12.89 -0.95
CA GLY A 16 -3.58 12.82 -1.76
C GLY A 16 -3.92 11.35 -2.04
N ILE A 17 -4.99 10.83 -1.44
CA ILE A 17 -5.52 9.51 -1.78
C ILE A 17 -5.93 9.54 -3.25
N THR A 18 -5.23 8.77 -4.06
CA THR A 18 -5.42 8.72 -5.52
C THR A 18 -6.33 7.56 -5.91
N SER A 19 -6.32 6.48 -5.13
CA SER A 19 -7.25 5.36 -5.29
C SER A 19 -7.36 4.56 -3.98
N TYR A 20 -8.54 4.02 -3.74
CA TYR A 20 -8.82 3.02 -2.71
C TYR A 20 -9.78 1.99 -3.30
N ASN A 21 -9.54 0.71 -3.06
CA ASN A 21 -10.47 -0.36 -3.44
C ASN A 21 -10.98 -1.14 -2.22
N ASN A 22 -12.13 -1.81 -2.40
CA ASN A 22 -12.77 -2.62 -1.35
C ASN A 22 -11.95 -3.85 -0.93
N SER A 23 -10.83 -4.13 -1.61
CA SER A 23 -9.93 -5.21 -1.25
C SER A 23 -8.90 -4.76 -0.19
N GLY A 24 -8.80 -3.47 0.11
CA GLY A 24 -7.83 -2.91 1.05
C GLY A 24 -6.52 -2.51 0.40
N ILE A 25 -6.53 -2.13 -0.89
CA ILE A 25 -5.36 -1.54 -1.55
C ILE A 25 -5.50 -0.02 -1.52
N PHE A 26 -4.46 0.65 -1.03
CA PHE A 26 -4.34 2.10 -1.02
C PHE A 26 -3.32 2.54 -2.06
N VAL A 27 -3.67 3.57 -2.82
CA VAL A 27 -2.74 4.30 -3.69
C VAL A 27 -2.77 5.76 -3.29
N VAL A 28 -1.64 6.24 -2.79
CA VAL A 28 -1.46 7.65 -2.41
C VAL A 28 -0.45 8.30 -3.34
N ARG A 29 -0.60 9.60 -3.56
CA ARG A 29 0.38 10.40 -4.30
C ARG A 29 1.24 11.19 -3.32
N ASP A 30 2.55 10.99 -3.42
CA ASP A 30 3.58 11.71 -2.66
C ASP A 30 4.52 12.41 -3.66
N GLY A 31 4.29 13.71 -3.85
CA GLY A 31 4.93 14.48 -4.92
C GLY A 31 4.66 13.90 -6.32
N ASN A 32 5.71 13.41 -6.98
CA ASN A 32 5.64 12.80 -8.31
C ASN A 32 5.49 11.27 -8.29
N LYS A 33 5.42 10.66 -7.10
CA LYS A 33 5.33 9.20 -6.93
C LYS A 33 3.94 8.78 -6.51
N TYR A 34 3.54 7.60 -6.96
CA TYR A 34 2.37 6.86 -6.50
C TYR A 34 2.87 5.70 -5.65
N GLN A 35 2.45 5.68 -4.41
CA GLN A 35 2.83 4.66 -3.43
C GLN A 35 1.66 3.71 -3.22
N PHE A 36 1.96 2.43 -3.17
CA PHE A 36 0.97 1.37 -3.04
C PHE A 36 1.13 0.71 -1.67
N ALA A 37 0.02 0.54 -0.97
CA ALA A 37 -0.01 -0.21 0.26
C ALA A 37 -1.19 -1.17 0.32
N VAL A 38 -1.02 -2.24 1.09
CA VAL A 38 -2.03 -3.24 1.38
C VAL A 38 -2.41 -3.15 2.85
N GLU A 39 -3.71 -3.08 3.13
CA GLU A 39 -4.28 -3.14 4.47
C GLU A 39 -4.06 -4.51 5.10
N LEU A 40 -3.45 -4.52 6.29
CA LEU A 40 -3.34 -5.71 7.14
C LEU A 40 -4.46 -5.73 8.18
N ASP A 41 -4.66 -4.60 8.86
CA ASP A 41 -5.71 -4.41 9.87
C ASP A 41 -6.27 -2.97 9.81
N VAL A 42 -7.07 -2.60 10.83
CA VAL A 42 -7.73 -1.29 10.90
C VAL A 42 -6.76 -0.10 10.96
N ASP A 43 -5.56 -0.30 11.50
CA ASP A 43 -4.57 0.72 11.82
C ASP A 43 -3.23 0.54 11.10
N THR A 44 -2.97 -0.60 10.46
CA THR A 44 -1.69 -0.90 9.79
C THR A 44 -1.81 -1.24 8.31
N VAL A 45 -0.78 -0.87 7.57
CA VAL A 45 -0.62 -1.19 6.15
C VAL A 45 0.81 -1.67 5.86
N VAL A 46 0.97 -2.47 4.82
CA VAL A 46 2.27 -2.76 4.22
C VAL A 46 2.46 -1.86 3.03
N PHE A 47 3.47 -0.98 3.07
CA PHE A 47 3.98 -0.37 1.85
C PHE A 47 4.57 -1.48 0.97
N VAL A 48 4.09 -1.63 -0.26
CA VAL A 48 4.55 -2.70 -1.15
C VAL A 48 5.53 -2.17 -2.17
N ASP A 49 5.16 -1.13 -2.91
CA ASP A 49 5.99 -0.57 -3.97
C ASP A 49 5.58 0.87 -4.33
N GLU A 50 6.33 1.50 -5.23
CA GLU A 50 6.05 2.84 -5.75
C GLU A 50 6.37 2.97 -7.25
N THR A 51 5.71 3.92 -7.91
CA THR A 51 6.02 4.28 -9.30
C THR A 51 5.83 5.76 -9.57
N GLU A 52 6.60 6.34 -10.48
CA GLU A 52 6.36 7.70 -11.01
C GLU A 52 5.44 7.67 -12.24
N ASP A 53 5.21 6.48 -12.80
CA ASP A 53 4.45 6.28 -14.03
C ASP A 53 2.97 6.01 -13.73
N LYS A 54 2.14 7.02 -13.98
CA LYS A 54 0.68 6.93 -13.76
C LYS A 54 0.02 5.82 -14.59
N GLU A 55 0.56 5.50 -15.76
CA GLU A 55 -0.03 4.49 -16.65
C GLU A 55 0.13 3.06 -16.10
N LYS A 56 1.10 2.85 -15.21
CA LYS A 56 1.34 1.55 -14.56
C LYS A 56 0.44 1.29 -13.36
N ILE A 57 -0.26 2.31 -12.84
CA ILE A 57 -1.11 2.17 -11.65
C ILE A 57 -2.14 1.04 -11.79
N PRO A 58 -2.94 0.94 -12.88
CA PRO A 58 -3.92 -0.13 -13.00
C PRO A 58 -3.30 -1.54 -13.01
N MET A 59 -2.14 -1.68 -13.68
CA MET A 59 -1.41 -2.95 -13.72
C MET A 59 -0.90 -3.33 -12.32
N MET A 60 -0.32 -2.38 -11.58
CA MET A 60 0.17 -2.63 -10.22
C MET A 60 -0.97 -2.98 -9.26
N ILE A 61 -2.12 -2.29 -9.35
CA ILE A 61 -3.31 -2.65 -8.56
C ILE A 61 -3.76 -4.08 -8.87
N ASN A 62 -3.81 -4.46 -10.16
CA ASN A 62 -4.20 -5.81 -10.54
C ASN A 62 -3.24 -6.87 -9.99
N ASN A 63 -1.93 -6.64 -10.07
CA ASN A 63 -0.93 -7.56 -9.50
C ASN A 63 -1.13 -7.70 -7.98
N LEU A 64 -1.31 -6.59 -7.27
CA LEU A 64 -1.58 -6.61 -5.84
C LEU A 64 -2.86 -7.36 -5.50
N LEU A 65 -3.90 -7.29 -6.32
CA LEU A 65 -5.14 -8.05 -6.09
C LEU A 65 -4.90 -9.56 -6.12
N TYR A 66 -3.98 -10.04 -6.96
CA TYR A 66 -3.60 -11.46 -7.00
C TYR A 66 -2.74 -11.86 -5.80
N GLU A 67 -1.88 -10.96 -5.31
CA GLU A 67 -0.91 -11.25 -4.24
C GLU A 67 -1.43 -10.91 -2.84
N ILE A 68 -2.59 -10.23 -2.72
CA ILE A 68 -3.04 -9.64 -1.45
C ILE A 68 -3.17 -10.66 -0.30
N GLY A 69 -3.59 -11.89 -0.61
CA GLY A 69 -3.69 -12.97 0.37
C GLY A 69 -2.32 -13.36 0.93
N GLU A 70 -1.34 -13.56 0.05
CA GLU A 70 0.03 -13.91 0.42
C GLU A 70 0.72 -12.77 1.17
N ILE A 71 0.48 -11.51 0.77
CA ILE A 71 1.02 -10.33 1.46
C ILE A 71 0.47 -10.28 2.89
N ARG A 72 -0.84 -10.47 3.08
CA ARG A 72 -1.44 -10.49 4.41
C ARG A 72 -0.88 -11.60 5.28
N GLU A 73 -0.83 -12.82 4.77
CA GLU A 73 -0.28 -13.97 5.51
C GLU A 73 1.20 -13.74 5.91
N ARG A 74 1.99 -13.15 5.01
CA ARG A 74 3.41 -12.90 5.26
C ARG A 74 3.66 -11.83 6.33
N PHE A 75 2.78 -10.83 6.43
CA PHE A 75 2.98 -9.67 7.30
C PHE A 75 2.02 -9.61 8.50
N ASP A 76 1.16 -10.61 8.71
CA ASP A 76 0.19 -10.71 9.80
C ASP A 76 0.79 -10.51 11.20
N GLN A 77 2.06 -10.86 11.40
CA GLN A 77 2.78 -10.72 12.67
C GLN A 77 3.86 -9.63 12.65
N CYS A 78 3.89 -8.80 11.61
CA CYS A 78 4.83 -7.70 11.50
C CYS A 78 4.18 -6.42 12.04
N PHE A 79 4.90 -5.73 12.94
CA PHE A 79 4.45 -4.48 13.52
C PHE A 79 5.31 -3.32 13.02
N PRO A 80 4.74 -2.10 12.89
CA PRO A 80 5.53 -0.90 12.63
C PRO A 80 6.64 -0.76 13.67
N GLU A 81 7.87 -0.45 13.25
CA GLU A 81 8.94 -0.09 14.19
C GLU A 81 8.53 1.20 14.93
N LEU A 82 8.66 1.18 16.26
CA LEU A 82 8.27 2.27 17.17
C LEU A 82 9.20 3.49 17.05
#